data_AF-G0APK0-F1
#
_entry.id   AF-G0APK0-F1
#
_cell.length_a   1.000
_cell.length_b   1.000
_cell.length_c   1.000
_cell.angle_alpha   90.00
_cell.angle_beta   90.00
_cell.angle_gamma   90.00
#
_symmetry.space_group_name_H-M   'P 1'
#
loop_
_entity.id
_entity.type
_entity.pdbx_description
1 polymer ?
#
loop_
_entity_poly.entity_id
_entity_poly.type
_entity_poly.pdbx_seq_one_letter_code
_entity_poly.pdbx_strand_id
1 'polypeptide(L)'
;MNNFSEKFRNLKRKTKKRIFFYKIEEKENKKKYYSIIFKHLIRFEITKKGLRITFQKFNDTGGWNFFNLFPTKEDEKFLGIKYGWDNLEKPFFITGNNNRRYAVKKAYYIEYAFKKGSIKCYVQSLWTLLRKEKKQTKYYKFTLEHIKEMEKTVYEFYNKKIKEEGIINKWIEKNQTL
;
A
#
# COMPACT_ATOMS: atom_id res chain seq x y z
N MET A 1 -1.94 -6.27 28.40
CA MET A 1 -2.07 -4.90 27.84
C MET A 1 -1.38 -4.81 26.48
N ASN A 2 -2.02 -4.14 25.51
CA ASN A 2 -1.73 -4.20 24.06
C ASN A 2 -0.41 -3.52 23.65
N ASN A 3 0.68 -4.29 23.63
CA ASN A 3 2.02 -3.82 23.25
C ASN A 3 2.14 -3.41 21.76
N PHE A 4 1.28 -3.90 20.86
CA PHE A 4 1.25 -3.45 19.44
C PHE A 4 0.71 -2.02 19.31
N SER A 5 -0.43 -1.75 19.95
CA SER A 5 -1.00 -0.41 20.06
C SER A 5 -0.03 0.56 20.72
N GLU A 6 0.68 0.11 21.75
CA GLU A 6 1.64 0.91 22.51
C GLU A 6 2.93 1.18 21.73
N LYS A 7 3.47 0.21 20.98
CA LYS A 7 4.63 0.41 20.10
C LYS A 7 4.32 1.40 18.98
N PHE A 8 3.12 1.33 18.38
CA PHE A 8 2.65 2.32 17.39
C PHE A 8 2.26 3.68 17.99
N ARG A 9 1.70 3.71 19.22
CA ARG A 9 1.44 4.93 20.00
C ARG A 9 2.73 5.61 20.44
N ASN A 10 3.77 4.86 20.81
CA ASN A 10 5.08 5.39 21.18
C ASN A 10 5.84 5.90 19.95
N LEU A 11 5.72 5.24 18.79
CA LEU A 11 6.07 5.84 17.51
C LEU A 11 5.32 7.17 17.30
N LYS A 12 4.07 7.30 17.78
CA LYS A 12 3.21 8.50 17.63
C LYS A 12 3.65 9.65 18.52
N ARG A 13 4.21 9.35 19.69
CA ARG A 13 4.67 10.33 20.68
C ARG A 13 6.10 10.83 20.48
N LYS A 14 6.97 10.08 19.79
CA LYS A 14 8.41 10.42 19.64
C LYS A 14 8.84 11.06 18.31
N THR A 15 7.93 11.30 17.36
CA THR A 15 8.29 11.98 16.09
C THR A 15 7.17 12.90 15.62
N LYS A 16 7.55 14.01 14.96
CA LYS A 16 6.71 14.89 14.12
C LYS A 16 5.84 14.07 13.13
N LYS A 17 4.76 13.45 13.62
CA LYS A 17 4.05 12.35 12.94
C LYS A 17 2.95 12.88 12.00
N ARG A 18 3.34 13.18 10.76
CA ARG A 18 2.47 13.17 9.55
C ARG A 18 3.18 12.65 8.28
N ILE A 19 4.31 11.95 8.42
CA ILE A 19 5.17 11.63 7.27
C ILE A 19 4.62 10.49 6.40
N PHE A 20 4.06 9.43 7.00
CA PHE A 20 3.55 8.25 6.26
C PHE A 20 2.03 8.10 6.34
N PHE A 21 1.44 8.18 7.54
CA PHE A 21 0.00 8.00 7.77
C PHE A 21 -0.66 9.36 8.01
N TYR A 22 -1.69 9.69 7.23
CA TYR A 22 -2.48 10.92 7.44
C TYR A 22 -3.68 10.69 8.35
N LYS A 23 -4.21 9.46 8.41
CA LYS A 23 -5.40 9.11 9.17
C LYS A 23 -5.26 7.75 9.84
N ILE A 24 -5.80 7.64 11.05
CA ILE A 24 -5.91 6.38 11.80
C ILE A 24 -7.32 6.35 12.38
N GLU A 25 -8.05 5.27 12.10
CA GLU A 25 -9.38 5.01 12.65
C GLU A 25 -9.32 3.84 13.62
N GLU A 26 -10.15 3.89 14.66
CA GLU A 26 -10.32 2.82 15.63
C GLU A 26 -11.82 2.58 15.80
N LYS A 27 -12.28 1.39 15.43
CA LYS A 27 -13.67 0.95 15.59
C LYS A 27 -13.67 -0.48 16.09
N GLU A 28 -14.45 -0.79 17.14
CA GLU A 28 -14.57 -2.14 17.70
C GLU A 28 -13.21 -2.81 18.01
N ASN A 29 -12.29 -2.06 18.62
CA ASN A 29 -10.91 -2.49 18.89
C ASN A 29 -10.06 -2.86 17.66
N LYS A 30 -10.53 -2.57 16.44
CA LYS A 30 -9.76 -2.70 15.20
C LYS A 30 -9.20 -1.36 14.76
N LYS A 31 -7.91 -1.33 14.45
CA LYS A 31 -7.21 -0.12 13.99
C LYS A 31 -6.96 -0.15 12.50
N LYS A 32 -7.40 0.89 11.79
CA LYS A 32 -7.12 1.05 10.37
C LYS A 32 -6.23 2.26 10.15
N TYR A 33 -5.08 2.03 9.51
CA TYR A 33 -4.09 3.06 9.21
C TYR A 33 -4.17 3.43 7.74
N TYR A 34 -4.19 4.72 7.43
CA TYR A 34 -4.34 5.23 6.08
C TYR A 34 -3.10 6.06 5.71
N SER A 35 -2.36 5.61 4.70
CA SER A 35 -1.15 6.29 4.27
C SER A 35 -1.46 7.56 3.47
N ILE A 36 -0.52 8.48 3.35
CA ILE A 36 -0.57 9.48 2.27
C ILE A 36 -0.56 8.77 0.91
N ILE A 37 -0.91 9.48 -0.16
CA ILE A 37 -0.88 8.91 -1.52
C ILE A 37 0.57 8.90 -2.03
N PHE A 38 1.05 7.71 -2.37
CA PHE A 38 2.37 7.52 -2.97
C PHE A 38 2.29 7.36 -4.48
N LYS A 39 3.41 7.65 -5.15
CA LYS A 39 3.54 7.50 -6.59
C LYS A 39 3.69 6.02 -6.95
N HIS A 40 4.70 5.35 -6.38
CA HIS A 40 5.11 3.98 -6.71
C HIS A 40 5.55 3.20 -5.47
N LEU A 41 5.34 1.89 -5.49
CA LEU A 41 6.09 0.94 -4.66
C LEU A 41 7.50 0.80 -5.24
N ILE A 42 8.53 0.90 -4.41
CA ILE A 42 9.93 0.95 -4.84
C ILE A 42 10.73 -0.27 -4.38
N ARG A 43 10.53 -0.71 -3.14
CA ARG A 43 11.32 -1.78 -2.54
C ARG A 43 10.54 -2.45 -1.42
N PHE A 44 10.73 -3.76 -1.29
CA PHE A 44 10.29 -4.56 -0.15
C PHE A 44 11.40 -5.51 0.26
N GLU A 45 11.69 -5.61 1.55
CA GLU A 45 12.79 -6.42 2.05
C GLU A 45 12.56 -6.89 3.49
N ILE A 46 12.94 -8.13 3.79
CA ILE A 46 12.92 -8.64 5.15
C ILE A 46 14.14 -8.07 5.89
N THR A 47 13.86 -7.37 6.99
CA THR A 47 14.89 -6.80 7.87
C THR A 47 14.78 -7.39 9.27
N LYS A 48 15.78 -7.13 10.12
CA LYS A 48 15.72 -7.48 11.56
C LYS A 48 14.47 -6.94 12.28
N LYS A 49 13.84 -5.88 11.75
CA LYS A 49 12.65 -5.22 12.34
C LYS A 49 11.31 -5.72 11.77
N GLY A 50 11.35 -6.60 10.77
CA GLY A 50 10.19 -7.04 10.00
C GLY A 50 10.34 -6.76 8.50
N LEU A 51 9.27 -6.95 7.74
CA LEU A 51 9.23 -6.70 6.30
C LEU A 51 9.04 -5.21 6.03
N ARG A 52 10.07 -4.55 5.54
CA ARG A 52 10.03 -3.14 5.15
C ARG A 52 9.36 -3.00 3.80
N ILE A 53 8.43 -2.05 3.67
CA ILE A 53 7.81 -1.65 2.40
C ILE A 53 8.10 -0.16 2.17
N THR A 54 8.71 0.16 1.03
CA THR A 54 9.19 1.50 0.67
C THR A 54 8.47 2.04 -0.55
N PHE A 55 8.05 3.29 -0.50
CA PHE A 55 7.32 4.00 -1.54
C PHE A 55 7.96 5.34 -1.89
N GLN A 56 7.77 5.77 -3.14
CA GLN A 56 8.18 7.07 -3.64
C GLN A 56 7.07 8.12 -3.44
N LYS A 57 7.43 9.31 -2.98
CA LYS A 57 6.53 10.49 -2.92
C LYS A 57 6.34 11.12 -4.32
N PHE A 58 5.28 11.91 -4.47
CA PHE A 58 5.01 12.62 -5.74
C PHE A 58 5.93 13.81 -6.02
N ASN A 59 6.22 14.63 -5.01
CA ASN A 59 6.79 15.97 -5.18
C ASN A 59 8.26 16.08 -4.76
N ASP A 60 8.96 14.96 -4.67
CA ASP A 60 10.35 14.93 -4.20
C ASP A 60 11.09 13.88 -5.05
N THR A 61 11.89 14.33 -6.00
CA THR A 61 12.78 13.50 -6.82
C THR A 61 13.90 12.94 -5.94
N GLY A 62 13.54 11.99 -5.07
CA GLY A 62 14.43 11.38 -4.06
C GLY A 62 13.73 11.04 -2.75
N GLY A 63 12.59 11.68 -2.46
CA GLY A 63 11.84 11.46 -1.24
C GLY A 63 11.17 10.08 -1.19
N TRP A 64 11.72 9.19 -0.37
CA TRP A 64 11.13 7.89 -0.07
C TRP A 64 10.56 7.86 1.34
N ASN A 65 9.47 7.13 1.52
CA ASN A 65 8.96 6.78 2.83
C ASN A 65 8.79 5.28 2.92
N PHE A 66 9.00 4.74 4.11
CA PHE A 66 8.78 3.32 4.37
C PHE A 66 8.03 3.10 5.67
N PHE A 67 7.47 1.91 5.79
CA PHE A 67 7.01 1.36 7.06
C PHE A 67 7.44 -0.11 7.13
N ASN A 68 7.38 -0.70 8.32
CA ASN A 68 7.61 -2.14 8.48
C ASN A 68 6.30 -2.83 8.81
N LEU A 69 6.01 -3.90 8.07
CA LEU A 69 5.11 -4.97 8.49
C LEU A 69 5.85 -5.79 9.54
N PHE A 70 5.24 -5.97 10.71
CA PHE A 70 5.87 -6.65 11.83
C PHE A 70 5.53 -8.14 11.82
N PRO A 71 6.41 -9.00 12.38
CA PRO A 71 6.06 -10.39 12.66
C PRO A 71 4.78 -10.45 13.48
N THR A 72 3.88 -11.36 13.13
CA THR A 72 2.64 -11.61 13.86
C THR A 72 2.97 -12.24 15.20
N LYS A 73 2.46 -11.67 16.31
CA LYS A 73 2.39 -12.35 17.61
C LYS A 73 1.13 -13.23 17.64
N GLU A 74 1.05 -14.18 18.58
CA GLU A 74 -0.05 -15.16 18.66
C GLU A 74 -1.46 -14.55 18.58
N ASP A 75 -1.64 -13.33 19.08
CA ASP A 75 -2.90 -12.60 19.13
C ASP A 75 -3.22 -11.75 17.87
N GLU A 76 -2.25 -11.51 17.00
CA GLU A 76 -2.37 -10.71 15.77
C GLU A 76 -2.05 -11.58 14.56
N LYS A 77 -3.07 -11.95 13.78
CA LYS A 77 -2.90 -12.84 12.61
C LYS A 77 -3.00 -12.05 11.31
N PHE A 78 -2.04 -12.23 10.40
CA PHE A 78 -2.16 -11.73 9.03
C PHE A 78 -3.29 -12.47 8.29
N LEU A 79 -4.20 -11.72 7.69
CA LEU A 79 -5.38 -12.23 6.99
C LEU A 79 -5.19 -12.25 5.48
N GLY A 80 -4.40 -11.34 4.92
CA GLY A 80 -4.10 -11.28 3.50
C GLY A 80 -3.93 -9.86 2.97
N ILE A 81 -3.68 -9.76 1.67
CA ILE A 81 -3.66 -8.49 0.92
C ILE A 81 -5.01 -8.29 0.25
N LYS A 82 -5.47 -7.03 0.19
CA LYS A 82 -6.62 -6.60 -0.60
C LYS A 82 -6.27 -5.39 -1.44
N TYR A 83 -6.85 -5.28 -2.63
CA TYR A 83 -6.74 -4.10 -3.48
C TYR A 83 -8.10 -3.42 -3.61
N GLY A 84 -8.10 -2.12 -3.86
CA GLY A 84 -9.31 -1.36 -4.09
C GLY A 84 -9.02 0.11 -4.37
N TRP A 85 -10.06 0.93 -4.30
CA TRP A 85 -9.96 2.37 -4.38
C TRP A 85 -10.98 3.03 -3.46
N ASP A 86 -10.67 4.23 -2.99
CA ASP A 86 -11.62 5.12 -2.32
C ASP A 86 -11.84 6.37 -3.17
N ASN A 87 -13.04 6.94 -3.07
CA ASN A 87 -13.28 8.29 -3.54
C ASN A 87 -12.58 9.27 -2.61
N LEU A 88 -11.93 10.27 -3.20
CA LEU A 88 -11.34 11.36 -2.45
C LEU A 88 -12.38 12.45 -2.23
N GLU A 89 -12.46 12.94 -0.99
CA GLU A 89 -13.30 14.09 -0.63
C GLU A 89 -12.96 15.34 -1.46
N LYS A 90 -11.67 15.52 -1.76
CA LYS A 90 -11.16 16.55 -2.67
C LYS A 90 -10.24 15.92 -3.71
N PRO A 91 -10.35 16.27 -4.99
CA PRO A 91 -9.44 15.75 -6.01
C PRO A 91 -8.01 16.20 -5.71
N PHE A 92 -7.04 15.32 -5.95
CA PHE A 92 -5.63 15.72 -5.99
C PHE A 92 -5.19 15.89 -7.45
N PHE A 93 -4.30 16.85 -7.69
CA PHE A 93 -3.86 17.19 -9.04
C PHE A 93 -2.49 16.60 -9.33
N ILE A 94 -2.35 15.95 -10.49
CA ILE A 94 -1.08 15.48 -11.02
C ILE A 94 -0.78 16.28 -12.29
N THR A 95 0.43 16.81 -12.41
CA THR A 95 0.92 17.40 -13.65
C THR A 95 1.52 16.30 -14.52
N GLY A 96 0.95 16.07 -15.69
CA GLY A 96 1.53 15.16 -16.68
C GLY A 96 2.66 15.82 -17.47
N ASN A 97 3.34 15.04 -18.31
CA ASN A 97 4.52 15.48 -19.06
C ASN A 97 4.26 16.70 -19.99
N ASN A 98 3.02 16.95 -20.39
CA ASN A 98 2.65 18.07 -21.28
C ASN A 98 2.21 19.32 -20.49
N ASN A 99 2.62 19.46 -19.22
CA ASN A 99 2.14 20.48 -18.26
C ASN A 99 0.63 20.49 -17.99
N ARG A 100 -0.12 19.52 -18.53
CA ARG A 100 -1.55 19.36 -18.27
C ARG A 100 -1.76 18.85 -16.84
N ARG A 101 -2.64 19.53 -16.09
CA ARG A 101 -3.09 19.11 -14.77
C ARG A 101 -4.28 18.17 -14.90
N TYR A 102 -4.17 16.99 -14.29
CA TYR A 102 -5.24 15.99 -14.23
C TYR A 102 -5.78 15.93 -12.80
N ALA A 103 -7.11 16.01 -12.67
CA ALA A 103 -7.79 15.82 -11.41
C ALA A 103 -7.97 14.32 -11.15
N VAL A 104 -7.38 13.82 -10.08
CA VAL A 104 -7.55 12.45 -9.63
C VAL A 104 -8.55 12.43 -8.48
N LYS A 105 -9.67 11.74 -8.72
CA LYS A 105 -10.79 11.62 -7.78
C LYS A 105 -10.80 10.28 -7.02
N LYS A 106 -10.01 9.30 -7.47
CA LYS A 106 -9.91 7.96 -6.87
C LYS A 106 -8.50 7.71 -6.37
N ALA A 107 -8.36 7.25 -5.13
CA ALA A 107 -7.10 6.80 -4.58
C ALA A 107 -7.09 5.28 -4.47
N TYR A 108 -6.27 4.64 -5.30
CA TYR A 108 -6.08 3.19 -5.34
C TYR A 108 -5.16 2.76 -4.21
N TYR A 109 -5.40 1.57 -3.64
CA TYR A 109 -4.66 1.11 -2.47
C TYR A 109 -4.31 -0.36 -2.48
N ILE A 110 -3.27 -0.68 -1.70
CA ILE A 110 -2.92 -2.01 -1.19
C ILE A 110 -3.25 -2.02 0.30
N GLU A 111 -4.09 -2.95 0.75
CA GLU A 111 -4.48 -3.10 2.15
C GLU A 111 -3.92 -4.41 2.71
N TYR A 112 -3.05 -4.29 3.72
CA TYR A 112 -2.53 -5.40 4.49
C TYR A 112 -3.47 -5.64 5.68
N ALA A 113 -4.25 -6.73 5.63
CA ALA A 113 -5.27 -7.03 6.61
C ALA A 113 -4.73 -7.93 7.73
N PHE A 114 -5.09 -7.60 8.96
CA PHE A 114 -4.76 -8.33 10.17
C PHE A 114 -6.01 -8.54 11.04
N LYS A 115 -5.94 -9.43 12.03
CA LYS A 115 -7.07 -9.75 12.93
C LYS A 115 -7.57 -8.51 13.67
N LYS A 116 -6.66 -7.66 14.18
CA LYS A 116 -7.01 -6.46 14.96
C LYS A 116 -6.88 -5.17 14.15
N GLY A 117 -6.81 -5.23 12.82
CA GLY A 117 -6.68 -4.00 12.04
C GLY A 117 -6.21 -4.18 10.61
N SER A 118 -5.90 -3.07 9.96
CA SER A 118 -5.29 -3.08 8.63
C SER A 118 -4.47 -1.83 8.35
N ILE A 119 -3.56 -1.95 7.38
CA ILE A 119 -2.76 -0.86 6.87
C ILE A 119 -3.13 -0.66 5.40
N LYS A 120 -3.74 0.48 5.08
CA LYS A 120 -4.18 0.87 3.75
C LYS A 120 -3.17 1.85 3.15
N CYS A 121 -2.43 1.37 2.16
CA CYS A 121 -1.39 2.12 1.47
C CYS A 121 -1.89 2.59 0.11
N TYR A 122 -2.06 3.89 -0.08
CA TYR A 122 -2.49 4.45 -1.36
C TYR A 122 -1.31 4.59 -2.32
N VAL A 123 -1.46 4.04 -3.53
CA VAL A 123 -0.40 3.98 -4.55
C VAL A 123 -0.98 4.28 -5.92
N GLN A 124 -0.50 5.34 -6.57
CA GLN A 124 -1.05 5.79 -7.84
C GLN A 124 -0.74 4.85 -9.01
N SER A 125 0.41 4.18 -9.00
CA SER A 125 0.78 3.25 -10.07
C SER A 125 -0.21 2.10 -10.27
N LEU A 126 -1.01 1.76 -9.24
CA LEU A 126 -2.09 0.78 -9.35
C LEU A 126 -3.13 1.17 -10.40
N TRP A 127 -3.39 2.47 -10.58
CA TRP A 127 -4.33 2.94 -11.58
C TRP A 127 -3.90 2.53 -13.00
N THR A 128 -2.60 2.54 -13.28
CA THR A 128 -2.08 2.13 -14.59
C THR A 128 -2.37 0.66 -14.89
N LEU A 129 -2.45 -0.19 -13.86
CA LEU A 129 -2.76 -1.60 -14.02
C LEU A 129 -4.21 -1.85 -14.46
N LEU A 130 -5.10 -0.87 -14.27
CA LEU A 130 -6.50 -0.96 -14.71
C LEU A 130 -6.73 -0.47 -16.15
N ARG A 131 -5.69 0.02 -16.82
CA ARG A 131 -5.76 0.61 -18.17
C ARG A 131 -5.35 -0.40 -19.22
N LYS A 132 -6.31 -0.94 -19.97
CA LYS A 132 -6.05 -2.00 -20.96
C LYS A 132 -5.08 -1.61 -22.05
N GLU A 133 -5.17 -0.38 -22.52
CA GLU A 133 -4.29 0.20 -23.52
C GLU A 133 -2.84 0.37 -23.04
N LYS A 134 -2.58 0.26 -21.72
CA LYS A 134 -1.24 0.39 -21.14
C LYS A 134 -0.54 -0.95 -20.90
N LYS A 135 -1.20 -2.09 -21.09
CA LYS A 135 -0.65 -3.44 -20.82
C LYS A 135 0.72 -3.70 -21.45
N GLN A 136 0.97 -3.18 -22.66
CA GLN A 136 2.23 -3.41 -23.36
C GLN A 136 3.37 -2.47 -22.95
N THR A 137 3.08 -1.43 -22.15
CA THR A 137 4.11 -0.47 -21.74
C THR A 137 5.08 -1.09 -20.74
N LYS A 138 6.37 -0.73 -20.83
CA LYS A 138 7.40 -1.14 -19.86
C LYS A 138 6.99 -0.84 -18.42
N TYR A 139 6.40 0.34 -18.22
CA TYR A 139 5.95 0.80 -16.91
C TYR A 139 4.81 -0.05 -16.33
N TYR A 140 3.85 -0.50 -17.15
CA TYR A 140 2.80 -1.43 -16.71
C TYR A 140 3.41 -2.77 -16.28
N LYS A 141 4.24 -3.38 -17.15
CA LYS A 141 4.84 -4.69 -16.90
C LYS A 141 5.68 -4.68 -15.61
N PHE A 142 6.55 -3.69 -15.47
CA PHE A 142 7.33 -3.45 -14.26
C PHE A 142 6.45 -3.32 -13.02
N THR A 143 5.40 -2.49 -13.08
CA THR A 143 4.50 -2.28 -11.92
C THR A 143 3.80 -3.58 -11.52
N LEU A 144 3.34 -4.38 -12.50
CA LEU A 144 2.65 -5.64 -12.24
C LEU A 144 3.59 -6.68 -11.62
N GLU A 145 4.75 -6.91 -12.23
CA GLU A 145 5.75 -7.85 -11.74
C GLU A 145 6.20 -7.48 -10.33
N HIS A 146 6.53 -6.21 -10.11
CA HIS A 146 7.00 -5.73 -8.81
C HIS A 146 5.93 -5.88 -7.70
N ILE A 147 4.64 -5.72 -8.03
CA ILE A 147 3.57 -5.97 -7.08
C ILE A 147 3.39 -7.47 -6.80
N LYS A 148 3.50 -8.33 -7.83
CA LYS A 148 3.42 -9.79 -7.64
C LYS A 148 4.55 -10.31 -6.74
N GLU A 149 5.77 -9.83 -6.97
CA GLU A 149 6.92 -10.14 -6.12
C GLU A 149 6.67 -9.68 -4.67
N MET A 150 6.14 -8.47 -4.49
CA MET A 150 5.76 -7.97 -3.16
C MET A 150 4.71 -8.86 -2.49
N GLU A 151 3.67 -9.28 -3.21
CA GLU A 151 2.67 -10.19 -2.66
C GLU A 151 3.30 -11.50 -2.18
N LYS A 152 4.16 -12.10 -3.01
CA LYS A 152 4.89 -13.32 -2.67
C LYS A 152 5.73 -13.13 -1.42
N THR A 153 6.55 -12.08 -1.35
CA THR A 153 7.40 -11.78 -0.18
C THR A 153 6.58 -11.53 1.09
N VAL A 154 5.44 -10.83 1.01
CA VAL A 154 4.56 -10.62 2.18
C VAL A 154 3.96 -11.93 2.66
N TYR A 155 3.51 -12.78 1.75
CA TYR A 155 2.91 -14.08 2.10
C TYR A 155 3.96 -15.02 2.72
N GLU A 156 5.16 -15.09 2.14
CA GLU A 156 6.29 -15.85 2.68
C GLU A 156 6.69 -15.33 4.07
N PHE A 157 6.79 -14.01 4.25
CA PHE A 157 7.10 -13.41 5.55
C PHE A 157 6.10 -13.79 6.66
N TYR A 158 4.85 -14.08 6.29
CA TYR A 158 3.80 -14.53 7.22
C TYR A 158 3.52 -16.04 7.16
N ASN A 159 4.44 -16.83 6.57
CA ASN A 159 4.32 -18.29 6.43
C ASN A 159 2.98 -18.73 5.80
N LYS A 160 2.54 -18.02 4.76
CA LYS A 160 1.33 -18.33 3.99
C LYS A 160 1.66 -18.65 2.55
N LYS A 161 0.83 -19.51 1.95
CA LYS A 161 0.84 -19.76 0.51
C LYS A 161 0.02 -18.69 -0.21
N ILE A 162 0.58 -18.12 -1.27
CA ILE A 162 -0.16 -17.32 -2.25
C ILE A 162 -0.69 -18.25 -3.36
N LYS A 163 -1.85 -17.93 -3.93
CA LYS A 163 -2.32 -18.64 -5.13
C LYS A 163 -1.44 -18.26 -6.32
N GLU A 164 -1.18 -19.19 -7.23
CA GLU A 164 -0.30 -18.97 -8.39
C GLU A 164 -0.71 -17.76 -9.24
N GLU A 165 -2.02 -17.53 -9.37
CA GLU A 165 -2.58 -16.39 -10.09
C GLU A 165 -2.28 -15.02 -9.43
N GLY A 166 -1.96 -14.95 -8.15
CA GLY A 166 -1.77 -13.69 -7.41
C GLY A 166 -3.08 -12.92 -7.15
N ILE A 167 -3.10 -12.08 -6.11
CA ILE A 167 -4.33 -11.34 -5.74
C ILE A 167 -4.53 -10.14 -6.70
N ILE A 168 -3.43 -9.52 -7.11
CA ILE A 168 -3.42 -8.39 -8.03
C ILE A 168 -4.03 -8.72 -9.40
N ASN A 169 -3.77 -9.92 -9.95
CA ASN A 169 -4.32 -10.29 -11.26
C ASN A 169 -5.86 -10.36 -11.21
N LYS A 170 -6.43 -11.02 -10.18
CA LYS A 170 -7.88 -11.06 -9.99
C LYS A 170 -8.49 -9.68 -9.85
N TRP A 171 -7.80 -8.81 -9.12
CA TRP A 171 -8.27 -7.46 -8.94
C TRP A 171 -8.25 -6.67 -10.25
N ILE A 172 -7.19 -6.81 -11.06
CA ILE A 172 -7.12 -6.22 -12.40
C ILE A 172 -8.25 -6.76 -13.26
N GLU A 173 -8.37 -8.08 -13.42
CA GLU A 173 -9.41 -8.71 -14.27
C GLU A 173 -10.82 -8.22 -13.93
N LYS A 174 -11.13 -8.05 -12.64
CA LYS A 174 -12.44 -7.55 -12.19
C LYS A 174 -12.66 -6.05 -12.43
N ASN A 175 -11.61 -5.25 -12.46
CA ASN A 175 -11.71 -3.78 -12.43
C ASN A 175 -11.13 -3.10 -13.67
N GLN A 176 -10.62 -3.88 -14.63
CA GLN A 176 -10.02 -3.35 -15.83
C GLN A 176 -11.09 -2.71 -16.70
N THR A 177 -10.96 -1.41 -16.93
CA THR A 177 -11.83 -0.67 -17.84
C THR A 177 -11.32 -0.85 -19.28
N LEU A 178 -12.26 -0.96 -20.23
CA LEU A 178 -11.99 -1.09 -21.67
C LEU A 178 -11.11 0.04 -22.19
#